data_AF-A0A4Y5T3M4-F1
#
_entry.id   AF-A0A4Y5T3M4-F1
#
_cell.length_a   1.000
_cell.length_b   1.000
_cell.length_c   1.000
_cell.angle_alpha   90.00
_cell.angle_beta   90.00
_cell.angle_gamma   90.00
#
_symmetry.space_group_name_H-M   'P 1'
#
loop_
_entity.id
_entity.type
_entity.pdbx_description
1 polymer ?
#
loop_
_entity_poly.entity_id
_entity_poly.type
_entity_poly.pdbx_seq_one_letter_code
_entity_poly.pdbx_strand_id
1 'polypeptide(L)'
;MIFSVKIIFGHDKKAHWHVILLFDGKKSYEQVKELTDTINAPIPQKTANTKGLVRYLIHMDNPEKYQYKRDEIVCHSGADVGEYFALSSSSRRAVLWEIVEFIKENEIDNFSDFIGFCLETDNRDWFDVAMNHNTLAINKLLDSIYQKHKKDRDEKNGSFEEKVAKVKEMRSRGVKWAIIADTLGISLATAKRYFKIVGHLRAARDTAFFNKGDLL
;
A
#
# COMPACT_ATOMS: atom_id res chain seq x y z
N MET A 1 -24.25 -15.08 -15.54
CA MET A 1 -23.73 -13.75 -15.92
C MET A 1 -23.19 -13.82 -17.35
N ILE A 2 -23.26 -12.75 -18.15
CA ILE A 2 -22.78 -12.76 -19.55
C ILE A 2 -21.98 -11.48 -19.83
N PHE A 3 -20.82 -11.62 -20.47
CA PHE A 3 -20.09 -10.51 -21.08
C PHE A 3 -20.15 -10.62 -22.60
N SER A 4 -20.31 -9.50 -23.29
CA SER A 4 -20.26 -9.46 -24.74
C SER A 4 -19.57 -8.19 -25.22
N VAL A 5 -18.70 -8.31 -26.22
CA VAL A 5 -18.16 -7.17 -26.96
C VAL A 5 -18.42 -7.39 -28.44
N LYS A 6 -18.82 -6.33 -29.13
CA LYS A 6 -18.89 -6.35 -30.59
C LYS A 6 -17.51 -6.05 -31.12
N ILE A 7 -16.95 -6.96 -31.90
CA ILE A 7 -15.66 -6.76 -32.55
C ILE A 7 -15.91 -6.42 -34.02
N ILE A 8 -15.53 -5.20 -34.40
CA ILE A 8 -15.63 -4.68 -35.76
C ILE A 8 -14.22 -4.68 -36.35
N PHE A 9 -13.88 -5.72 -37.11
CA PHE A 9 -12.61 -5.76 -37.82
C PHE A 9 -12.67 -4.93 -39.11
N GLY A 10 -11.50 -4.43 -39.52
CA GLY A 10 -11.30 -3.82 -40.83
C GLY A 10 -11.37 -4.82 -42.00
N HIS A 11 -11.40 -4.24 -43.20
CA HIS A 11 -11.59 -4.71 -44.59
C HIS A 11 -11.75 -6.21 -44.96
N ASP A 12 -11.25 -7.19 -44.19
CA ASP A 12 -11.25 -8.61 -44.57
C ASP A 12 -12.08 -9.54 -43.65
N LYS A 13 -12.55 -9.07 -42.49
CA LYS A 13 -13.33 -9.89 -41.55
C LYS A 13 -14.71 -9.33 -41.27
N LYS A 14 -15.73 -10.19 -41.32
CA LYS A 14 -17.10 -9.85 -40.93
C LYS A 14 -17.15 -9.45 -39.45
N ALA A 15 -17.93 -8.42 -39.14
CA ALA A 15 -18.21 -8.03 -37.76
C ALA A 15 -18.87 -9.21 -37.02
N HIS A 16 -18.42 -9.47 -35.80
CA HIS A 16 -18.93 -10.55 -34.97
C HIS A 16 -18.85 -10.18 -33.49
N TRP A 17 -19.52 -10.98 -32.66
CA TRP A 17 -19.53 -10.81 -31.22
C TRP A 17 -18.65 -11.86 -30.57
N HIS A 18 -17.83 -11.46 -29.62
CA HIS A 18 -17.27 -12.38 -28.65
C HIS A 18 -18.14 -12.34 -27.40
N VAL A 19 -18.65 -13.51 -27.01
CA VAL A 19 -19.56 -13.67 -25.87
C VAL A 19 -18.93 -14.64 -24.88
N ILE A 20 -18.84 -14.23 -23.62
CA ILE A 20 -18.41 -15.06 -22.50
C ILE A 20 -19.65 -15.38 -21.68
N LEU A 21 -19.95 -16.67 -21.55
CA LEU A 21 -21.04 -17.17 -20.71
C LEU A 21 -20.46 -17.61 -19.36
N LEU A 22 -20.97 -17.05 -18.28
CA LEU A 22 -20.60 -17.38 -16.91
C LEU A 22 -21.79 -18.02 -16.20
N PHE A 23 -21.55 -19.19 -15.61
CA PHE A 23 -22.55 -19.96 -14.89
C PHE A 23 -22.10 -20.14 -13.44
N ASP A 24 -23.05 -20.00 -12.50
CA ASP A 24 -22.77 -20.18 -11.07
C ASP A 24 -22.43 -21.63 -10.73
N GLY A 25 -22.95 -22.57 -11.53
CA GLY A 25 -22.70 -23.99 -11.41
C GLY A 25 -22.00 -24.56 -12.65
N LYS A 26 -21.40 -25.74 -12.49
CA LYS A 26 -20.83 -26.48 -13.61
C LYS A 26 -21.92 -26.77 -14.65
N LYS A 27 -21.62 -26.50 -15.92
CA LYS A 27 -22.42 -26.90 -17.07
C LYS A 27 -21.66 -27.95 -17.88
N SER A 28 -22.39 -28.94 -18.38
CA SER A 28 -21.82 -29.87 -19.36
C SER A 28 -21.65 -29.15 -20.71
N TYR A 29 -20.82 -29.72 -21.59
CA TYR A 29 -20.62 -29.18 -22.92
C TYR A 29 -21.95 -29.17 -23.71
N GLU A 30 -22.75 -30.21 -23.56
CA GLU A 30 -24.03 -30.39 -24.26
C GLU A 30 -25.03 -29.32 -23.83
N GLN A 31 -25.11 -28.99 -22.53
CA GLN A 31 -25.98 -27.93 -22.03
C GLN A 31 -25.62 -26.56 -22.60
N VAL A 32 -24.31 -26.29 -22.75
CA VAL A 32 -23.85 -25.04 -23.37
C VAL A 32 -24.06 -25.07 -24.88
N LYS A 33 -23.86 -26.23 -25.52
CA LYS A 33 -24.05 -26.42 -26.95
C LYS A 33 -25.50 -26.21 -27.37
N GLU A 34 -26.45 -26.75 -26.60
CA GLU A 34 -27.88 -26.53 -26.83
C GLU A 34 -28.18 -25.03 -26.85
N LEU A 35 -27.68 -24.29 -25.85
CA LEU A 35 -27.83 -22.84 -25.80
C LEU A 35 -27.20 -22.15 -27.02
N THR A 36 -25.97 -22.49 -27.41
CA THR A 36 -25.34 -21.87 -28.59
C THR A 36 -26.05 -22.21 -29.89
N ASP A 37 -26.60 -23.42 -30.01
CA ASP A 37 -27.33 -23.84 -31.21
C ASP A 37 -28.64 -23.03 -31.37
N THR A 38 -29.34 -22.70 -30.26
CA THR A 38 -30.57 -21.87 -30.32
C THR A 38 -30.36 -20.47 -30.92
N ILE A 39 -29.13 -19.94 -30.83
CA ILE A 39 -28.75 -18.63 -31.37
C ILE A 39 -27.89 -18.74 -32.63
N ASN A 40 -27.78 -19.94 -33.22
CA ASN A 40 -26.91 -20.23 -34.36
C ASN A 40 -25.45 -19.78 -34.15
N ALA A 41 -24.96 -19.88 -32.92
CA ALA A 41 -23.58 -19.53 -32.58
C ALA A 41 -22.61 -20.67 -32.95
N PRO A 42 -21.32 -20.36 -33.16
CA PRO A 42 -20.28 -21.36 -33.35
C PRO A 42 -20.11 -22.29 -32.13
N ILE A 43 -19.38 -23.38 -32.34
CA ILE A 43 -19.05 -24.39 -31.32
C ILE A 43 -18.50 -23.71 -30.05
N PRO A 44 -19.13 -23.92 -28.87
CA PRO A 44 -18.71 -23.29 -27.64
C PRO A 44 -17.33 -23.79 -27.21
N GLN A 45 -16.51 -22.89 -26.67
CA GLN A 45 -15.16 -23.19 -26.19
C GLN A 45 -15.11 -23.10 -24.66
N LYS A 46 -14.55 -24.13 -24.01
CA LYS A 46 -14.35 -24.11 -22.57
C LYS A 46 -13.26 -23.09 -22.20
N THR A 47 -13.59 -22.21 -21.26
CA THR A 47 -12.63 -21.21 -20.77
C THR A 47 -11.78 -21.78 -19.65
N ALA A 48 -10.46 -21.69 -19.78
CA ALA A 48 -9.51 -22.10 -18.73
C ALA A 48 -9.27 -20.98 -17.69
N ASN A 49 -9.23 -19.72 -18.15
CA ASN A 49 -9.03 -18.54 -17.31
C ASN A 49 -9.94 -17.41 -17.76
N THR A 50 -10.95 -17.08 -16.95
CA THR A 50 -11.94 -16.04 -17.25
C THR A 50 -11.32 -14.65 -17.35
N LYS A 51 -10.35 -14.30 -16.49
CA LYS A 51 -9.67 -12.99 -16.56
C LYS A 51 -8.93 -12.81 -17.88
N GLY A 52 -8.21 -13.84 -18.31
CA GLY A 52 -7.52 -13.85 -19.60
C GLY A 52 -8.49 -13.65 -20.76
N LEU A 53 -9.66 -14.27 -20.72
CA LEU A 53 -10.66 -14.14 -21.78
C LEU A 53 -11.32 -12.76 -21.82
N VAL A 54 -11.60 -12.15 -20.66
CA VAL A 54 -12.11 -10.77 -20.59
C VAL A 54 -11.09 -9.78 -21.17
N ARG A 55 -9.79 -9.95 -20.87
CA ARG A 55 -8.72 -9.13 -21.49
C ARG A 55 -8.59 -9.37 -22.99
N TYR A 56 -8.83 -10.61 -23.43
CA TYR A 56 -8.85 -10.97 -24.84
C TYR A 56 -9.96 -10.26 -25.62
N LEU A 57 -11.14 -10.01 -25.01
CA LEU A 57 -12.24 -9.27 -25.65
C LEU A 57 -11.80 -7.92 -26.22
N ILE A 58 -10.84 -7.28 -25.56
CA ILE A 58 -10.32 -5.97 -25.96
C ILE A 58 -8.91 -6.01 -26.56
N HIS A 59 -8.38 -7.22 -26.79
CA HIS A 59 -7.03 -7.48 -27.28
C HIS A 59 -5.89 -6.90 -26.44
N MET A 60 -6.12 -6.69 -25.13
CA MET A 60 -5.18 -6.00 -24.23
C MET A 60 -3.76 -6.58 -24.22
N ASP A 61 -3.63 -7.89 -24.42
CA ASP A 61 -2.37 -8.63 -24.37
C ASP A 61 -1.72 -8.86 -25.75
N ASN A 62 -2.33 -8.38 -26.84
CA ASN A 62 -1.83 -8.57 -28.20
C ASN A 62 -1.74 -7.23 -28.94
N PRO A 63 -0.56 -6.56 -28.89
CA PRO A 63 -0.38 -5.22 -29.44
C PRO A 63 -0.50 -5.16 -30.97
N GLU A 64 -0.37 -6.29 -31.68
CA GLU A 64 -0.52 -6.36 -33.13
C GLU A 64 -1.98 -6.26 -33.59
N LYS A 65 -2.93 -6.47 -32.68
CA LYS A 65 -4.37 -6.37 -32.96
C LYS A 65 -4.90 -5.00 -32.54
N TYR A 66 -5.98 -4.59 -33.21
CA TYR A 66 -6.75 -3.40 -32.82
C TYR A 66 -7.20 -3.50 -31.36
N GLN A 67 -6.85 -2.49 -30.56
CA GLN A 67 -7.16 -2.40 -29.13
C GLN A 67 -8.55 -1.78 -28.94
N TYR A 68 -9.49 -2.56 -28.41
CA TYR A 68 -10.82 -2.03 -28.09
C TYR A 68 -10.82 -1.38 -26.70
N LYS A 69 -11.75 -0.46 -26.47
CA LYS A 69 -11.86 0.17 -25.16
C LYS A 69 -12.63 -0.72 -24.17
N ARG A 70 -12.37 -0.54 -22.88
CA ARG A 70 -13.04 -1.31 -21.81
C ARG A 70 -14.55 -1.03 -21.74
N ASP A 71 -14.97 0.19 -22.04
CA ASP A 71 -16.38 0.62 -22.06
C ASP A 71 -17.19 0.02 -23.22
N GLU A 72 -16.54 -0.59 -24.21
CA GLU A 72 -17.20 -1.35 -25.27
C GLU A 72 -17.63 -2.76 -24.81
N ILE A 73 -17.16 -3.23 -23.65
CA ILE A 73 -17.62 -4.49 -23.05
C ILE A 73 -19.01 -4.27 -22.44
N VAL A 74 -20.02 -4.90 -23.03
CA VAL A 74 -21.38 -4.91 -22.51
C VAL A 74 -21.52 -6.03 -21.50
N CYS A 75 -21.87 -5.66 -20.27
CA CYS A 75 -22.10 -6.58 -19.17
C CYS A 75 -23.60 -6.82 -18.98
N HIS A 76 -24.00 -8.08 -18.81
CA HIS A 76 -25.40 -8.47 -18.60
C HIS A 76 -25.58 -9.20 -17.27
N SER A 77 -26.81 -9.18 -16.75
CA SER A 77 -27.21 -9.92 -15.53
C SER A 77 -26.35 -9.58 -14.31
N GLY A 78 -26.00 -8.31 -14.14
CA GLY A 78 -25.24 -7.82 -12.98
C GLY A 78 -23.75 -8.14 -12.99
N ALA A 79 -23.20 -8.62 -14.11
CA ALA A 79 -21.77 -8.85 -14.23
C ALA A 79 -20.98 -7.53 -14.13
N ASP A 80 -19.91 -7.50 -13.34
CA ASP A 80 -18.99 -6.37 -13.26
C ASP A 80 -17.66 -6.73 -13.92
N VAL A 81 -17.32 -6.06 -15.03
CA VAL A 81 -16.07 -6.31 -15.75
C VAL A 81 -14.85 -5.82 -14.98
N GLY A 82 -15.01 -4.85 -14.07
CA GLY A 82 -13.93 -4.28 -13.27
C GLY A 82 -13.19 -5.33 -12.45
N GLU A 83 -13.90 -6.29 -11.88
CA GLU A 83 -13.33 -7.40 -11.09
C GLU A 83 -12.36 -8.27 -11.90
N TYR A 84 -12.57 -8.36 -13.21
CA TYR A 84 -11.75 -9.17 -14.11
C TYR A 84 -10.48 -8.45 -14.56
N PHE A 85 -10.46 -7.12 -14.46
CA PHE A 85 -9.26 -6.30 -14.66
C PHE A 85 -8.47 -6.08 -13.37
N ALA A 86 -9.08 -6.31 -12.20
CA ALA A 86 -8.38 -6.21 -10.92
C ALA A 86 -7.14 -7.14 -10.89
N LEU A 87 -6.07 -6.67 -10.25
CA LEU A 87 -4.82 -7.42 -10.10
C LEU A 87 -5.09 -8.83 -9.56
N SER A 88 -4.35 -9.82 -10.04
CA SER A 88 -4.39 -11.16 -9.45
C SER A 88 -3.73 -11.14 -8.06
N SER A 89 -4.00 -12.13 -7.21
CA SER A 89 -3.37 -12.22 -5.89
C SER A 89 -1.83 -12.29 -5.98
N SER A 90 -1.28 -12.95 -7.00
CA SER A 90 0.16 -12.99 -7.24
C SER A 90 0.70 -11.66 -7.73
N SER A 91 -0.02 -10.96 -8.62
CA SER A 91 0.34 -9.60 -9.06
C SER A 91 0.34 -8.61 -7.90
N ARG A 92 -0.64 -8.67 -7.00
CA ARG A 92 -0.67 -7.84 -5.78
C ARG A 92 0.52 -8.10 -4.86
N ARG A 93 1.00 -9.35 -4.78
CA ARG A 93 2.18 -9.68 -3.97
C ARG A 93 3.46 -9.09 -4.56
N ALA A 94 3.59 -9.09 -5.89
CA ALA A 94 4.71 -8.45 -6.58
C ALA A 94 4.68 -6.93 -6.35
N VAL A 95 3.52 -6.29 -6.50
CA VAL A 95 3.35 -4.86 -6.19
C VAL A 95 3.68 -4.57 -4.72
N LEU A 96 3.22 -5.40 -3.78
CA LEU A 96 3.58 -5.23 -2.37
C LEU A 96 5.10 -5.33 -2.13
N TRP A 97 5.79 -6.22 -2.85
CA TRP A 97 7.24 -6.34 -2.76
C TRP A 97 7.93 -5.04 -3.18
N GLU A 98 7.53 -4.49 -4.34
CA GLU A 98 8.05 -3.21 -4.85
C GLU A 98 7.79 -2.05 -3.87
N ILE A 99 6.58 -1.99 -3.29
CA ILE A 99 6.23 -1.00 -2.25
C ILE A 99 7.17 -1.11 -1.04
N VAL A 100 7.43 -2.33 -0.57
CA VAL A 100 8.30 -2.56 0.59
C VAL A 100 9.74 -2.15 0.31
N GLU A 101 10.27 -2.46 -0.88
CA GLU A 101 11.60 -2.03 -1.31
C GLU A 101 11.68 -0.51 -1.35
N PHE A 102 10.73 0.13 -2.03
CA PHE A 102 10.69 1.59 -2.17
C PHE A 102 10.61 2.31 -0.82
N ILE A 103 9.71 1.89 0.07
CA ILE A 103 9.57 2.49 1.41
C ILE A 103 10.87 2.37 2.19
N LYS A 104 11.57 1.24 2.11
CA LYS A 104 12.83 1.01 2.82
C LYS A 104 14.00 1.82 2.23
N GLU A 105 14.10 1.89 0.90
CA GLU A 105 15.17 2.59 0.21
C GLU A 105 15.08 4.11 0.39
N ASN A 106 13.86 4.64 0.42
CA ASN A 106 13.60 6.07 0.57
C ASN A 106 13.31 6.48 2.02
N GLU A 107 13.42 5.54 2.97
CA GLU A 107 13.15 5.74 4.39
C GLU A 107 11.82 6.46 4.67
N ILE A 108 10.76 6.11 3.92
CA ILE A 108 9.44 6.72 4.12
C ILE A 108 8.89 6.23 5.45
N ASP A 109 8.50 7.16 6.32
CA ASP A 109 8.13 6.85 7.70
C ASP A 109 6.69 7.25 8.06
N ASN A 110 5.92 7.72 7.08
CA ASN A 110 4.51 8.03 7.27
C ASN A 110 3.67 7.69 6.02
N PHE A 111 2.41 7.33 6.27
CA PHE A 111 1.51 6.84 5.23
C PHE A 111 1.07 7.95 4.27
N SER A 112 0.99 9.19 4.74
CA SER A 112 0.59 10.33 3.91
C SER A 112 1.58 10.58 2.78
N ASP A 113 2.88 10.56 3.07
CA ASP A 113 3.92 10.78 2.06
C ASP A 113 3.94 9.65 1.03
N PHE A 114 3.77 8.40 1.48
CA PHE A 114 3.68 7.26 0.57
C PHE A 114 2.45 7.35 -0.36
N ILE A 115 1.28 7.72 0.17
CA ILE A 115 0.08 7.91 -0.65
C ILE A 115 0.21 9.12 -1.58
N GLY A 116 0.81 10.22 -1.10
CA GLY A 116 1.14 11.39 -1.91
C GLY A 116 1.98 11.02 -3.12
N PHE A 117 3.05 10.24 -2.91
CA PHE A 117 3.87 9.70 -3.99
C PHE A 117 3.07 8.89 -5.01
N CYS A 118 2.17 8.02 -4.56
CA CYS A 118 1.34 7.22 -5.47
C CYS A 118 0.45 8.10 -6.35
N LEU A 119 -0.12 9.17 -5.79
CA LEU A 119 -0.98 10.10 -6.51
C LEU A 119 -0.19 10.98 -7.50
N GLU A 120 0.95 11.51 -7.08
CA GLU A 120 1.82 12.36 -7.90
C GLU A 120 2.39 11.63 -9.12
N THR A 121 2.58 10.30 -9.01
CA THR A 121 3.13 9.45 -10.07
C THR A 121 2.08 8.68 -10.87
N ASP A 122 0.77 8.87 -10.59
CA ASP A 122 -0.35 8.07 -11.13
C ASP A 122 -0.13 6.54 -10.97
N ASN A 123 0.52 6.12 -9.88
CA ASN A 123 0.79 4.71 -9.62
C ASN A 123 -0.42 4.03 -8.95
N ARG A 124 -1.41 3.71 -9.78
CA ARG A 124 -2.71 3.19 -9.34
C ARG A 124 -2.64 1.79 -8.72
N ASP A 125 -1.71 0.96 -9.18
CA ASP A 125 -1.54 -0.39 -8.65
C ASP A 125 -1.00 -0.34 -7.21
N TRP A 126 -0.03 0.54 -6.95
CA TRP A 126 0.50 0.74 -5.62
C TRP A 126 -0.55 1.34 -4.68
N PHE A 127 -1.31 2.33 -5.17
CA PHE A 127 -2.43 2.92 -4.44
C PHE A 127 -3.49 1.88 -4.06
N ASP A 128 -3.90 1.04 -5.00
CA ASP A 128 -4.89 -0.03 -4.75
C ASP A 128 -4.40 -1.03 -3.70
N VAL A 129 -3.15 -1.50 -3.81
CA VAL A 129 -2.57 -2.43 -2.82
C VAL A 129 -2.48 -1.79 -1.43
N ALA A 130 -2.10 -0.50 -1.38
CA ALA A 130 -2.00 0.25 -0.14
C ALA A 130 -3.34 0.45 0.57
N MET A 131 -4.38 0.77 -0.19
CA MET A 131 -5.70 1.13 0.34
C MET A 131 -6.61 -0.07 0.60
N ASN A 132 -6.57 -1.09 -0.26
CA ASN A 132 -7.60 -2.13 -0.28
C ASN A 132 -7.10 -3.51 0.18
N HIS A 133 -5.78 -3.73 0.29
CA HIS A 133 -5.26 -5.09 0.45
C HIS A 133 -4.23 -5.28 1.58
N ASN A 134 -3.28 -4.36 1.74
CA ASN A 134 -2.13 -4.58 2.62
C ASN A 134 -1.82 -3.41 3.57
N THR A 135 -2.81 -2.57 3.85
CA THR A 135 -2.71 -1.37 4.70
C THR A 135 -2.06 -1.66 6.05
N LEU A 136 -2.42 -2.75 6.74
CA LEU A 136 -1.81 -3.09 8.04
C LEU A 136 -0.31 -3.39 7.93
N ALA A 137 0.10 -4.17 6.92
CA ALA A 137 1.50 -4.52 6.72
C ALA A 137 2.34 -3.28 6.38
N ILE A 138 1.82 -2.43 5.49
CA ILE A 138 2.47 -1.18 5.08
C ILE A 138 2.54 -0.21 6.27
N ASN A 139 1.46 -0.02 7.03
CA ASN A 139 1.49 0.82 8.22
C ASN A 139 2.50 0.32 9.26
N LYS A 140 2.61 -1.00 9.45
CA LYS A 140 3.62 -1.56 10.37
C LYS A 140 5.05 -1.39 9.89
N LEU A 141 5.27 -1.43 8.58
CA LEU A 141 6.58 -1.11 7.99
C LEU A 141 6.94 0.37 8.24
N LEU A 142 6.03 1.28 7.94
CA LEU A 142 6.21 2.72 8.14
C LEU A 142 6.44 3.05 9.62
N ASP A 143 5.63 2.48 10.53
CA ASP A 143 5.81 2.59 11.98
C ASP A 143 7.21 2.14 12.42
N SER A 144 7.72 1.06 11.82
CA SER A 144 9.05 0.52 12.14
C SER A 144 10.15 1.47 11.71
N ILE A 145 10.04 2.09 10.53
CA ILE A 145 11.00 3.09 10.04
C ILE A 145 10.94 4.34 10.92
N TYR A 146 9.75 4.85 11.22
CA TYR A 146 9.57 5.98 12.12
C TYR A 146 10.20 5.74 13.50
N GLN A 147 10.05 4.53 14.06
CA GLN A 147 10.67 4.17 15.33
C GLN A 147 12.19 4.16 15.28
N LYS A 148 12.79 3.71 14.17
CA LYS A 148 14.25 3.78 13.95
C LYS A 148 14.71 5.23 13.91
N HIS A 149 14.06 6.06 13.09
CA HIS A 149 14.36 7.50 13.02
C HIS A 149 14.22 8.19 14.38
N LYS A 150 13.19 7.85 15.15
CA LYS A 150 12.99 8.38 16.49
C LYS A 150 14.13 7.97 17.42
N LYS A 151 14.50 6.68 17.41
CA LYS A 151 15.63 6.17 18.21
C LYS A 151 16.92 6.90 17.86
N ASP A 152 17.22 7.08 16.57
CA ASP A 152 18.42 7.78 16.12
C ASP A 152 18.42 9.26 16.54
N ARG A 153 17.25 9.92 16.51
CA ARG A 153 17.07 11.28 17.04
C ARG A 153 17.28 11.33 18.55
N ASP A 154 16.76 10.36 19.29
CA ASP A 154 16.87 10.28 20.75
C ASP A 154 18.32 9.98 21.18
N GLU A 155 19.02 9.08 20.48
CA GLU A 155 20.44 8.79 20.68
C GLU A 155 21.33 10.00 20.38
N LYS A 156 21.10 10.70 19.27
CA LYS A 156 21.81 11.97 18.96
C LYS A 156 21.54 13.05 20.00
N ASN A 157 20.35 13.07 20.57
CA ASN A 157 20.00 13.99 21.64
C ASN A 157 20.71 13.65 22.95
N GLY A 158 21.09 12.40 23.20
CA GLY A 158 21.77 11.97 24.44
C GLY A 158 20.84 11.98 25.67
N SER A 159 21.32 11.36 26.76
CA SER A 159 20.54 11.20 27.99
C SER A 159 20.26 12.54 28.67
N PHE A 160 19.19 12.60 29.47
CA PHE A 160 18.90 13.77 30.29
C PHE A 160 20.06 14.12 31.24
N GLU A 161 20.66 13.12 31.87
CA GLU A 161 21.81 13.22 32.77
C GLU A 161 23.02 13.77 32.03
N GLU A 162 23.27 13.30 30.80
CA GLU A 162 24.35 13.80 29.95
C GLU A 162 24.14 15.27 29.57
N LYS A 163 22.90 15.66 29.21
CA LYS A 163 22.56 17.05 28.93
C LYS A 163 22.76 17.93 30.17
N VAL A 164 22.35 17.47 31.36
CA VAL A 164 22.55 18.19 32.62
C VAL A 164 24.04 18.35 32.94
N ALA A 165 24.84 17.30 32.76
CA ALA A 165 26.28 17.32 32.96
C ALA A 165 26.97 18.31 31.98
N LYS A 166 26.65 18.24 30.68
CA LYS A 166 27.18 19.16 29.66
C LYS A 166 26.81 20.62 29.94
N VAL A 167 25.56 20.90 30.33
CA VAL A 167 25.15 22.26 30.72
C VAL A 167 26.01 22.79 31.88
N LYS A 168 26.24 21.97 32.91
CA LYS A 168 27.06 22.35 34.07
C LYS A 168 28.52 22.58 33.69
N GLU A 169 29.08 21.69 32.87
CA GLU A 169 30.47 21.80 32.38
C GLU A 169 30.66 23.04 31.51
N MET A 170 29.82 23.27 30.51
CA MET A 170 29.92 24.46 29.66
C MET A 170 29.73 25.75 30.48
N ARG A 171 28.86 25.72 31.50
CA ARG A 171 28.62 26.88 32.34
C ARG A 171 29.78 27.17 33.30
N SER A 172 30.43 26.14 33.86
CA SER A 172 31.64 26.33 34.68
C SER A 172 32.81 26.89 33.87
N ARG A 173 32.87 26.58 32.57
CA ARG A 173 33.82 27.16 31.60
C ARG A 173 33.47 28.59 31.15
N GLY A 174 32.42 29.20 31.72
CA GLY A 174 32.03 30.58 31.44
C GLY A 174 31.24 30.79 30.15
N VAL A 175 30.79 29.73 29.47
CA VAL A 175 30.04 29.84 28.21
C VAL A 175 28.69 30.53 28.43
N LYS A 176 28.29 31.40 27.49
CA LYS A 176 27.01 32.13 27.51
C LYS A 176 25.83 31.18 27.32
N TRP A 177 24.71 31.46 28.00
CA TRP A 177 23.50 30.62 27.94
C TRP A 177 22.97 30.36 26.53
N ALA A 178 23.01 31.37 25.64
CA ALA A 178 22.54 31.23 24.27
C ALA A 178 23.35 30.18 23.50
N ILE A 179 24.67 30.18 23.67
CA ILE A 179 25.57 29.21 23.02
C ILE A 179 25.31 27.81 23.58
N ILE A 180 25.11 27.66 24.89
CA ILE A 180 24.80 26.36 25.52
C ILE A 180 23.46 25.81 25.00
N ALA A 181 22.44 26.67 24.92
CA ALA A 181 21.10 26.30 24.44
C ALA A 181 21.14 25.81 22.98
N ASP A 182 21.82 26.56 22.12
CA ASP A 182 21.99 26.23 20.70
C ASP A 182 22.79 24.94 20.49
N THR A 183 23.95 24.81 21.18
CA THR A 183 24.82 23.63 21.08
C THR A 183 24.11 22.32 21.47
N LEU A 184 23.19 22.38 22.43
CA LEU A 184 22.49 21.20 22.93
C LEU A 184 21.09 21.01 22.33
N GLY A 185 20.66 21.89 21.42
CA GLY A 185 19.33 21.85 20.82
C GLY A 185 18.20 21.96 21.86
N ILE A 186 18.37 22.76 22.91
CA ILE A 186 17.39 22.95 23.99
C ILE A 186 17.05 24.42 24.18
N SER A 187 15.86 24.70 24.73
CA SER A 187 15.48 26.10 25.03
C SER A 187 16.38 26.73 26.10
N LEU A 188 16.52 28.06 26.06
CA LEU A 188 17.22 28.85 27.09
C LEU A 188 16.69 28.58 28.50
N ALA A 189 15.37 28.40 28.64
CA ALA A 189 14.73 28.07 29.90
C ALA A 189 15.14 26.68 30.39
N THR A 190 15.18 25.70 29.48
CA THR A 190 15.63 24.33 29.76
C THR A 190 17.09 24.29 30.21
N ALA A 191 18.00 25.01 29.53
CA ALA A 191 19.41 25.10 29.91
C ALA A 191 19.58 25.68 31.33
N LYS A 192 18.90 26.79 31.63
CA LYS A 192 18.92 27.37 32.98
C LYS A 192 18.35 26.43 34.04
N ARG A 193 17.27 25.70 33.71
CA ARG A 193 16.68 24.69 34.60
C ARG A 193 17.68 23.57 34.89
N TYR A 194 18.33 23.02 33.87
CA TYR A 194 19.29 21.91 34.01
C TYR A 194 20.47 22.28 34.90
N PHE A 195 20.98 23.50 34.80
CA PHE A 195 22.05 23.99 35.68
C PHE A 195 21.64 24.05 37.16
N LYS A 196 20.39 24.40 37.46
CA LYS A 196 19.85 24.50 38.82
C LYS A 196 19.59 23.15 39.50
N ILE A 197 19.64 22.03 38.76
CA ILE A 197 19.40 20.70 39.33
C ILE A 197 20.59 20.32 40.23
N VAL A 198 20.37 20.28 41.54
CA VAL A 198 21.35 19.80 42.54
C VAL A 198 21.12 18.30 42.75
N GLY A 199 22.20 17.52 42.83
CA GLY A 199 22.19 16.06 42.75
C GLY A 199 21.18 15.38 43.68
N HIS A 200 20.12 14.83 43.09
CA HIS A 200 19.44 13.59 43.46
C HIS A 200 18.54 13.21 42.29
N LEU A 201 19.08 12.44 41.34
CA LEU A 201 18.25 11.67 40.42
C LEU A 201 17.64 10.52 41.22
N ARG A 202 16.49 10.78 41.85
CA ARG A 202 15.72 9.71 42.48
C ARG A 202 15.16 8.83 41.37
N ALA A 203 15.51 7.55 41.44
CA ALA A 203 14.89 6.42 40.78
C ALA A 203 13.37 6.41 41.06
N ALA A 204 12.63 7.21 40.30
CA ALA A 204 11.18 7.30 40.38
C ALA A 204 10.59 7.11 38.97
N ARG A 205 10.87 5.95 38.38
CA ARG A 205 10.09 5.48 37.22
C ARG A 205 9.84 3.97 37.14
N ASP A 206 10.43 3.16 38.03
CA ASP A 206 10.29 1.69 37.97
C ASP A 206 9.35 1.06 39.01
N THR A 207 8.70 1.84 39.89
CA THR A 207 7.73 1.30 40.87
C THR A 207 6.27 1.41 40.44
N ALA A 208 5.97 1.77 39.19
CA ALA A 208 4.59 1.88 38.69
C ALA A 208 4.11 0.70 37.82
N PHE A 209 4.92 -0.37 37.63
CA PHE A 209 4.55 -1.50 36.77
C PHE A 209 4.44 -2.88 37.47
N PHE A 210 4.62 -2.96 38.79
CA PHE A 210 4.37 -4.19 39.55
C PHE A 210 3.58 -3.87 40.82
N ASN A 211 2.26 -3.71 40.68
CA ASN A 211 1.23 -4.07 41.67
C ASN A 211 -0.14 -3.52 41.25
N LYS A 212 -0.84 -4.26 40.40
CA LYS A 212 -2.31 -4.34 40.35
C LYS A 212 -2.67 -5.54 39.50
N GLY A 213 -2.82 -6.70 40.14
CA GLY A 213 -3.23 -7.91 39.45
C GLY A 213 -3.06 -9.22 40.21
N ASP A 214 -3.08 -9.21 41.55
CA ASP A 214 -3.38 -10.39 42.35
C ASP A 214 -4.23 -9.94 43.54
N LEU A 215 -5.53 -10.21 43.46
CA LEU A 215 -6.46 -10.47 44.57
C LEU A 215 -7.91 -10.49 44.03
N LEU A 216 -8.31 -11.70 43.61
CA LEU A 216 -9.63 -12.38 43.68
C LEU A 216 -9.88 -13.23 42.43
#